data_AF-A0A962WC74-F1
#
_entry.id   AF-A0A962WC74-F1
#
_cell.length_a   1.000
_cell.length_b   1.000
_cell.length_c   1.000
_cell.angle_alpha   90.00
_cell.angle_beta   90.00
_cell.angle_gamma   90.00
#
_symmetry.space_group_name_H-M   'P 1'
#
loop_
_entity.id
_entity.type
_entity.pdbx_description
1 polymer ?
#
loop_
_entity_poly.entity_id
_entity_poly.type
_entity_poly.pdbx_seq_one_letter_code
_entity_poly.pdbx_strand_id
1 'polypeptide(L)'
;MRKLVYAIVILICVLLGVSFATLNAEPVRVDFYLLVRDVPLSLLLMVTLLIGALLGTLASLGWGVRARIEAGRLRRIERTRSLATTVQEP
;
A
#
# COMPACT_ATOMS: atom_id res chain seq x y z
N MET A 1 3.28 12.17 -20.45
CA MET A 1 2.35 11.02 -20.33
C MET A 1 2.14 10.56 -18.89
N ARG A 2 3.15 10.04 -18.17
CA ARG A 2 2.96 9.50 -16.80
C ARG A 2 2.33 10.46 -15.78
N LYS A 3 2.72 11.75 -15.79
CA LYS A 3 2.13 12.79 -14.92
C LYS A 3 0.64 13.05 -15.21
N LEU A 4 0.26 13.03 -16.48
CA LEU A 4 -1.13 13.23 -16.90
C LEU A 4 -2.01 12.05 -16.47
N VAL A 5 -1.50 10.82 -16.62
CA VAL A 5 -2.19 9.61 -16.14
C VAL A 5 -2.42 9.69 -14.63
N TYR A 6 -1.40 10.05 -13.84
CA TYR A 6 -1.57 10.24 -12.41
C TYR A 6 -2.60 11.32 -12.08
N ALA A 7 -2.57 12.47 -12.77
CA ALA A 7 -3.53 13.53 -12.56
C ALA A 7 -4.98 13.07 -12.85
N ILE A 8 -5.19 12.33 -13.95
CA ILE A 8 -6.50 11.77 -14.31
C ILE A 8 -6.97 10.76 -13.26
N VAL A 9 -6.10 9.85 -12.82
CA VAL A 9 -6.43 8.87 -11.78
C VAL A 9 -6.80 9.58 -10.47
N ILE A 10 -6.02 10.57 -10.05
CA ILE A 10 -6.32 11.35 -8.84
C ILE A 10 -7.66 12.07 -8.99
N LEU A 11 -7.92 12.71 -10.14
CA LEU A 11 -9.18 13.40 -10.40
C LEU A 11 -10.37 12.44 -10.31
N ILE A 12 -10.28 11.26 -10.95
CA ILE A 12 -11.33 10.23 -10.89
C ILE A 12 -11.52 9.77 -9.43
N CYS A 13 -10.45 9.49 -8.70
CA CYS A 13 -10.54 9.11 -7.29
C CYS A 13 -11.23 10.18 -6.44
N VAL A 14 -10.90 11.46 -6.64
CA VAL A 14 -11.54 12.57 -5.92
C VAL A 14 -13.02 12.67 -6.28
N LEU A 15 -13.37 12.62 -7.57
CA LEU A 15 -14.77 12.69 -8.01
C LEU A 15 -15.61 11.53 -7.46
N LEU A 16 -15.06 10.31 -7.47
CA LEU A 16 -15.70 9.15 -6.87
C LEU A 16 -15.84 9.31 -5.36
N GLY A 17 -14.80 9.75 -4.66
CA GLY A 17 -14.84 9.95 -3.21
C GLY A 17 -15.86 10.99 -2.78
N VAL A 18 -15.92 12.13 -3.49
CA VAL A 18 -16.90 13.19 -3.21
C VAL A 18 -18.32 12.71 -3.51
N SER A 19 -18.55 12.11 -4.68
CA SER A 19 -19.88 11.59 -5.07
C SER A 19 -20.36 10.52 -4.10
N PHE A 20 -19.45 9.64 -3.68
CA PHE A 20 -19.75 8.61 -2.69
C PHE A 20 -20.13 9.22 -1.34
N ALA A 21 -19.36 10.22 -0.87
CA ALA A 21 -19.61 10.87 0.40
C ALA A 21 -20.93 11.65 0.43
N THR A 22 -21.30 12.31 -0.66
CA THR A 22 -22.56 13.07 -0.76
C THR A 22 -23.77 12.17 -0.92
N LEU A 23 -23.69 11.12 -1.74
CA LEU A 23 -24.79 10.17 -1.95
C LEU A 23 -25.03 9.26 -0.75
N ASN A 24 -24.00 9.02 0.08
CA ASN A 24 -24.05 8.14 1.25
C ASN A 24 -23.75 8.94 2.54
N ALA A 25 -24.33 10.14 2.64
CA ALA A 25 -24.21 11.00 3.81
C ALA A 25 -25.09 10.55 5.00
N GLU A 26 -25.98 9.59 4.77
CA GLU A 26 -26.86 9.07 5.81
C GLU A 26 -26.04 8.41 6.94
N PRO A 27 -26.32 8.76 8.20
CA PRO A 27 -25.65 8.13 9.34
C PRO A 27 -26.14 6.69 9.52
N VAL A 28 -25.19 5.80 9.80
CA VAL A 28 -25.47 4.40 10.13
C VAL A 28 -25.11 4.16 11.58
N ARG A 29 -25.98 3.44 12.28
CA ARG A 29 -25.77 3.03 13.66
C ARG A 29 -24.73 1.93 13.73
N VAL A 30 -23.68 2.15 14.52
CA VAL A 30 -22.63 1.16 14.78
C VAL A 30 -22.64 0.83 16.26
N ASP A 31 -22.94 -0.42 16.58
CA ASP A 31 -22.86 -0.97 17.93
C ASP A 31 -21.44 -1.51 18.17
N PHE A 32 -20.59 -0.72 18.83
CA PHE A 32 -19.31 -1.19 19.35
C PHE A 32 -19.51 -1.90 20.69
N TYR A 33 -18.53 -2.74 21.06
CA TYR A 33 -18.57 -3.51 22.32
C TYR A 33 -18.86 -2.69 23.58
N LEU A 34 -18.49 -1.39 23.60
CA LEU A 34 -18.67 -0.51 24.76
C LEU A 34 -19.57 0.71 24.50
N LEU A 35 -19.95 0.97 23.24
CA LEU A 35 -20.67 2.19 22.87
C LEU A 35 -21.45 1.98 21.57
N VAL A 36 -22.59 2.65 21.46
CA VAL A 36 -23.34 2.79 20.21
C VAL A 36 -23.17 4.21 19.69
N ARG A 37 -22.83 4.36 18.41
CA ARG A 37 -22.71 5.69 17.77
C ARG A 37 -23.21 5.67 16.33
N ASP A 38 -23.94 6.71 15.98
CA ASP A 38 -24.30 7.00 14.59
C ASP A 38 -23.13 7.69 13.89
N VAL A 39 -22.66 7.07 12.80
CA VAL A 39 -21.49 7.54 12.04
C VAL A 39 -21.87 7.60 10.56
N PRO A 40 -21.49 8.67 9.83
CA PRO A 40 -21.70 8.71 8.38
C PRO A 40 -21.06 7.50 7.70
N LEU A 41 -21.83 6.79 6.87
CA LEU A 41 -21.36 5.56 6.20
C LEU A 41 -20.07 5.79 5.41
N SER A 42 -19.99 6.93 4.72
CA SER A 42 -18.82 7.33 3.95
C SER A 42 -17.55 7.47 4.79
N LEU A 43 -17.66 8.05 5.98
CA LEU A 43 -16.55 8.16 6.92
C LEU A 43 -16.11 6.79 7.44
N LEU A 44 -17.07 5.94 7.81
CA LEU A 44 -16.80 4.59 8.30
C LEU A 44 -16.01 3.78 7.25
N LEU A 45 -16.45 3.82 6.00
CA LEU A 45 -15.79 3.10 4.90
C LEU A 45 -14.41 3.66 4.57
N MET A 46 -14.24 4.99 4.59
CA MET A 46 -12.93 5.61 4.37
C MET A 46 -11.93 5.22 5.46
N VAL A 47 -12.34 5.26 6.74
CA VAL A 47 -11.48 4.85 7.85
C VAL A 47 -11.15 3.36 7.77
N THR A 48 -12.13 2.51 7.46
CA THR A 48 -11.94 1.06 7.31
C THR A 48 -10.96 0.74 6.18
N LEU A 49 -11.11 1.41 5.03
CA LEU A 49 -10.19 1.28 3.91
C LEU A 49 -8.78 1.72 4.27
N LEU A 50 -8.64 2.85 4.97
CA LEU A 50 -7.34 3.36 5.41
C LEU A 50 -6.66 2.39 6.38
N ILE A 51 -7.39 1.87 7.36
CA ILE A 51 -6.87 0.85 8.30
C ILE A 51 -6.44 -0.39 7.53
N GLY A 52 -7.28 -0.90 6.62
CA GLY A 52 -6.95 -2.06 5.78
C GLY A 52 -5.70 -1.85 4.93
N ALA A 53 -5.56 -0.68 4.31
CA ALA A 53 -4.38 -0.32 3.53
C ALA A 53 -3.11 -0.25 4.40
N LEU A 54 -3.19 0.39 5.58
CA LEU A 54 -2.08 0.45 6.54
C LEU A 54 -1.68 -0.96 6.99
N LEU A 55 -2.62 -1.80 7.39
CA LEU A 55 -2.36 -3.19 7.78
C LEU A 55 -1.76 -3.99 6.60
N GLY A 56 -2.29 -3.84 5.39
CA GLY A 56 -1.77 -4.51 4.20
C GLY A 56 -0.35 -4.09 3.86
N THR A 57 -0.01 -2.79 4.00
CA THR A 57 1.37 -2.31 3.83
C THR A 57 2.29 -2.91 4.90
N LEU A 58 1.92 -2.85 6.17
CA LEU A 58 2.68 -3.42 7.28
C LEU A 58 2.92 -4.93 7.10
N ALA A 59 1.90 -5.67 6.68
CA ALA A 59 2.03 -7.10 6.37
C ALA A 59 3.02 -7.35 5.21
N SER A 60 3.02 -6.47 4.20
CA SER A 60 3.90 -6.58 3.02
C SER A 60 5.36 -6.16 3.29
N LEU A 61 5.60 -5.32 4.30
CA LEU A 61 6.95 -4.85 4.66
C LEU A 61 7.90 -6.02 4.97
N GLY A 62 7.43 -7.04 5.69
CA GLY A 62 8.24 -8.20 6.05
C GLY A 62 8.78 -8.97 4.84
N TRP A 63 7.96 -9.13 3.80
CA TRP A 63 8.38 -9.75 2.54
C TRP A 63 9.38 -8.87 1.79
N GLY A 64 9.09 -7.57 1.68
CA GLY A 64 9.94 -6.61 1.00
C GLY A 64 11.35 -6.55 1.59
N VAL A 65 11.47 -6.52 2.92
CA VAL A 65 12.78 -6.51 3.61
C VAL A 65 13.56 -7.79 3.33
N ARG A 66 12.93 -8.97 3.47
CA ARG A 66 13.59 -10.26 3.16
C ARG A 66 14.09 -10.32 1.72
N ALA A 67 13.28 -9.89 0.76
CA ALA A 67 13.64 -9.86 -0.64
C ALA A 67 14.84 -8.93 -0.92
N ARG A 68 14.92 -7.77 -0.25
CA ARG A 68 16.05 -6.83 -0.37
C ARG A 68 17.33 -7.39 0.22
N ILE A 69 17.25 -8.06 1.38
CA ILE A 69 18.41 -8.71 2.01
C ILE A 69 18.95 -9.81 1.10
N GLU A 70 18.08 -10.68 0.59
CA GLU A 70 18.49 -11.78 -0.27
C GLU A 70 19.10 -11.27 -1.59
N ALA A 71 18.48 -10.26 -2.21
CA ALA A 71 19.04 -9.61 -3.39
C ALA A 71 20.44 -9.00 -3.14
N GLY A 72 20.67 -8.45 -1.94
CA GLY A 72 21.98 -7.95 -1.53
C GLY A 72 23.00 -9.08 -1.34
N ARG A 73 22.60 -10.20 -0.75
CA ARG A 73 23.42 -11.40 -0.56
C ARG A 73 23.86 -12.00 -1.90
N LEU A 74 22.92 -12.20 -2.81
CA LEU A 74 23.18 -12.78 -4.14
C LEU A 74 24.16 -11.92 -4.94
N ARG A 75 23.99 -10.58 -4.94
CA ARG A 75 24.93 -9.64 -5.60
C ARG A 75 26.37 -9.73 -5.06
N ARG A 76 26.54 -9.99 -3.75
CA ARG A 76 27.86 -10.18 -3.13
C ARG A 76 28.51 -11.50 -3.58
N ILE A 77 27.71 -12.57 -3.69
CA ILE A 77 28.17 -13.89 -4.15
C ILE A 77 28.60 -13.80 -5.63
N GLU A 78 27.79 -13.20 -6.50
CA GLU A 78 28.13 -12.99 -7.91
C GLU A 78 29.42 -12.19 -8.09
N ARG A 79 29.58 -11.09 -7.33
CA ARG A 79 30.82 -10.29 -7.38
C ARG A 79 32.04 -11.12 -6.98
N THR A 80 31.96 -11.87 -5.90
CA THR A 80 33.07 -12.73 -5.44
C THR A 80 33.41 -13.81 -6.46
N ARG A 81 32.39 -14.42 -7.08
CA ARG A 81 32.56 -15.43 -8.14
C ARG A 81 33.20 -14.84 -9.41
N SER A 82 32.80 -13.64 -9.83
CA SER A 82 33.37 -12.96 -11.00
C SER A 82 34.87 -12.64 -10.81
N LEU A 83 35.26 -12.22 -9.61
CA LEU A 83 36.67 -11.94 -9.27
C LEU A 83 37.51 -13.22 -9.26
N ALA A 84 36.96 -14.34 -8.77
CA ALA A 84 37.65 -15.62 -8.80
C ALA A 84 37.88 -16.14 -10.23
N THR A 85 36.93 -15.94 -11.14
CA THR A 85 37.09 -16.31 -12.56
C THR A 85 38.11 -15.43 -13.32
N THR A 86 38.23 -14.14 -13.00
CA THR A 86 39.20 -13.25 -13.65
C THR A 86 40.65 -13.51 -13.21
N VAL A 87 40.87 -14.02 -11.99
CA VAL A 87 42.21 -14.39 -11.49
C VAL A 87 42.71 -15.73 -12.09
N GLN A 88 41.84 -16.49 -12.77
CA GLN A 88 42.13 -17.82 -13.26
C GLN A 88 42.41 -17.88 -14.78
N GLU A 89 42.32 -16.76 -15.49
CA GLU A 89 42.84 -16.63 -16.87
C GLU A 89 44.33 -16.19 -16.83
N PRO A 90 45.26 -16.96 -17.43
CA PRO A 90 46.70 -16.71 -17.40
C PRO A 90 47.17 -15.58 -18.33
#